data_AF-A0A6I2GRU8-F1
#
_entry.id   AF-A0A6I2GRU8-F1
#
_cell.length_a   1.000
_cell.length_b   1.000
_cell.length_c   1.000
_cell.angle_alpha   90.00
_cell.angle_beta   90.00
_cell.angle_gamma   90.00
#
_symmetry.space_group_name_H-M   'P 1'
#
loop_
_entity.id
_entity.type
_entity.pdbx_description
1 polymer ?
#
loop_
_entity_poly.entity_id
_entity_poly.type
_entity_poly.pdbx_seq_one_letter_code
_entity_poly.pdbx_strand_id
1 'polypeptide(L)'
;MRAPTRIPRLLLLTLALVSGLAWAAEPAAQHAKHYVCPPCKHPCDDKVHDTPGTCPDCGMKLVERPDAAEQTPAPARKKVAILLFDGVEIIDSMGPYEVFGGADYDVYTVAETRAPLTTAMGQTLVPRYAFAEAPQADVVVVPGGGVTEAQHRAPILAWVKQQSTRVQQLMSVCNGAFILANAGLLDGLSATTTAGNLKRLQALFPEVKVVDDQRVVDNGRIVTTAGLSAGIDGALHVVEKLSGRGLAQQVALNGEYDWRPRTPFVRAALADRLIPPVDVSALGDWSVASTEGDTGRWELVLEGRSALGAPQLMAKLGEALQSAGTWTRAEGSAASASRSEWRFRGRKGEPWSGVLTLKPGAAGQYTVTLAIARAGQGA
;
A
#
# COMPACT_ATOMS: atom_id res chain seq x y z
N MET A 1 -5.05 40.99 -55.60
CA MET A 1 -6.25 41.43 -54.85
C MET A 1 -6.40 40.56 -53.60
N ARG A 2 -7.04 41.12 -52.57
CA ARG A 2 -7.00 40.77 -51.14
C ARG A 2 -7.46 39.34 -50.76
N ALA A 3 -6.97 38.90 -49.61
CA ALA A 3 -7.33 37.71 -48.80
C ALA A 3 -8.85 37.66 -48.43
N PRO A 4 -9.42 36.59 -47.79
CA PRO A 4 -8.92 36.06 -46.50
C PRO A 4 -9.11 34.55 -46.15
N THR A 5 -8.10 34.01 -45.43
CA THR A 5 -8.11 33.16 -44.20
C THR A 5 -9.21 32.11 -43.93
N ARG A 6 -8.81 30.89 -43.50
CA ARG A 6 -8.63 30.48 -42.07
C ARG A 6 -8.13 29.03 -41.92
N ILE A 7 -7.23 28.84 -40.94
CA ILE A 7 -6.71 27.59 -40.36
C ILE A 7 -7.18 27.54 -38.88
N PRO A 8 -7.49 26.38 -38.27
CA PRO A 8 -7.46 26.20 -36.82
C PRO A 8 -6.22 25.38 -36.41
N ARG A 9 -5.21 26.00 -35.76
CA ARG A 9 -5.02 26.26 -34.32
C ARG A 9 -4.61 25.02 -33.50
N LEU A 10 -3.29 24.81 -33.49
CA LEU A 10 -2.50 24.12 -32.48
C LEU A 10 -2.60 24.89 -31.15
N LEU A 11 -3.02 24.24 -30.06
CA LEU A 11 -3.08 24.82 -28.72
C LEU A 11 -1.70 24.68 -28.06
N LEU A 12 -0.89 25.74 -28.10
CA LEU A 12 0.27 25.90 -27.21
C LEU A 12 -0.22 26.43 -25.86
N LEU A 13 0.07 25.70 -24.77
CA LEU A 13 -0.01 26.22 -23.40
C LEU A 13 1.13 27.25 -23.21
N THR A 14 0.78 28.51 -23.03
CA THR A 14 1.68 29.57 -22.55
C THR A 14 1.59 29.68 -21.03
N LEU A 15 2.74 29.65 -20.36
CA LEU A 15 2.94 30.05 -18.97
C LEU A 15 2.39 31.47 -18.76
N ALA A 16 1.44 31.65 -17.84
CA ALA A 16 0.94 32.96 -17.45
C ALA A 16 1.88 33.57 -16.40
N LEU A 17 2.57 34.65 -16.80
CA LEU A 17 3.12 35.65 -15.91
C LEU A 17 1.97 36.33 -15.16
N VAL A 18 2.01 36.28 -13.83
CA VAL A 18 1.10 37.05 -12.97
C VAL A 18 1.63 38.48 -12.89
N SER A 19 0.95 39.42 -13.55
CA SER A 19 1.07 40.85 -13.30
C SER A 19 0.08 41.25 -12.20
N GLY A 20 0.60 41.89 -11.15
CA GLY A 20 -0.15 42.30 -9.97
C GLY A 20 -1.13 43.45 -10.23
N LEU A 21 -2.28 43.36 -9.59
CA LEU A 21 -3.15 44.50 -9.28
C LEU A 21 -3.00 44.76 -7.78
N ALA A 22 -2.37 45.87 -7.44
CA ALA A 22 -2.16 46.32 -6.07
C ALA A 22 -3.49 46.82 -5.48
N TRP A 23 -3.95 46.18 -4.41
CA TRP A 23 -4.82 46.84 -3.44
C TRP A 23 -3.96 47.83 -2.64
N ALA A 24 -4.43 49.07 -2.52
CA ALA A 24 -3.82 50.07 -1.66
C ALA A 24 -4.01 49.65 -0.19
N ALA A 25 -2.97 49.07 0.40
CA ALA A 25 -2.86 48.88 1.83
C ALA A 25 -2.50 50.23 2.48
N GLU A 26 -3.14 50.53 3.61
CA GLU A 26 -2.73 51.62 4.51
C GLU A 26 -1.23 51.52 4.84
N PRO A 27 -0.53 52.65 5.05
CA PRO A 27 0.90 52.60 5.33
C PRO A 27 1.10 51.87 6.66
N ALA A 28 1.59 50.64 6.58
CA ALA A 28 2.13 49.92 7.73
C ALA A 28 3.12 50.84 8.42
N ALA A 29 2.95 51.02 9.74
CA ALA A 29 3.92 51.68 10.57
C ALA A 29 5.30 51.06 10.25
N GLN A 30 6.27 51.89 9.86
CA GLN A 30 7.64 51.42 9.63
C GLN A 30 8.15 50.82 10.93
N HIS A 31 8.13 49.49 11.02
CA HIS A 31 8.76 48.77 12.11
C HIS A 31 10.25 49.10 12.09
N ALA A 32 10.80 49.44 13.26
CA ALA A 32 12.22 49.72 13.41
C ALA A 32 12.99 48.45 13.01
N LYS A 33 13.82 48.56 11.96
CA LYS A 33 14.65 47.45 11.47
C LYS A 33 15.75 47.19 12.50
N HIS A 34 15.84 45.94 12.96
CA HIS A 34 16.89 45.51 13.87
C HIS A 34 17.99 44.78 13.11
N TYR A 35 19.23 44.92 13.56
CA TYR A 35 20.42 44.32 12.96
C TYR A 35 21.15 43.46 13.99
N VAL A 36 21.72 42.34 13.56
CA VAL A 36 22.48 41.41 14.41
C VAL A 36 23.86 41.14 13.83
N CYS A 37 24.78 40.75 14.70
CA CYS A 37 26.08 40.27 14.29
C CYS A 37 25.94 38.86 13.67
N PRO A 38 26.54 38.59 12.49
CA PRO A 38 26.71 37.20 12.04
C PRO A 38 27.47 36.39 13.10
N PRO A 39 27.31 35.06 13.17
CA PRO A 39 28.00 34.25 14.19
C PRO A 39 29.52 34.40 14.09
N CYS A 40 30.14 35.07 15.07
CA CYS A 40 31.59 35.25 15.20
C CYS A 40 32.18 34.61 16.46
N LYS A 41 31.36 33.96 17.29
CA LYS A 41 31.78 33.31 18.54
C LYS A 41 32.35 34.30 19.58
N HIS A 42 31.94 35.57 19.47
CA HIS A 42 32.19 36.59 20.48
C HIS A 42 30.90 36.93 21.23
N PRO A 43 30.97 37.64 22.38
CA PRO A 43 29.78 38.03 23.15
C PRO A 43 28.79 38.92 22.40
N CYS A 44 29.09 39.34 21.17
CA CYS A 44 28.21 40.13 20.31
C CYS A 44 27.25 39.29 19.45
N ASP A 45 27.37 37.96 19.43
CA ASP A 45 26.46 37.08 18.67
C ASP A 45 25.00 37.22 19.13
N ASP A 46 24.78 37.59 20.40
CA ASP A 46 23.44 37.79 20.99
C ASP A 46 23.00 39.26 21.05
N LYS A 47 23.80 40.20 20.50
CA LYS A 47 23.49 41.64 20.54
C LYS A 47 22.64 42.06 19.35
N VAL A 48 21.68 42.95 19.64
CA VAL A 48 20.81 43.58 18.64
C VAL A 48 21.16 45.07 18.54
N HIS A 49 21.18 45.58 17.31
CA HIS A 49 21.51 46.96 16.98
C HIS A 49 20.36 47.60 16.20
N ASP A 50 20.07 48.87 16.46
CA ASP A 50 18.96 49.59 15.81
C ASP A 50 19.39 50.29 14.50
N THR A 51 20.69 50.27 14.19
CA THR A 51 21.26 50.90 13.00
C THR A 51 22.14 49.94 12.22
N PRO A 52 22.14 50.01 10.88
CA PRO A 52 23.07 49.24 10.06
C PRO A 52 24.50 49.72 10.28
N GLY A 53 25.48 48.83 10.08
CA GLY A 53 26.88 49.21 10.22
C GLY A 53 27.77 48.02 10.53
N THR A 54 28.84 48.30 11.28
CA THR A 54 29.81 47.32 11.71
C THR A 54 29.64 47.05 13.20
N CYS A 55 29.68 45.79 13.61
CA CYS A 55 29.64 45.40 15.01
C CYS A 55 30.82 46.04 15.76
N PRO A 56 30.58 46.80 16.85
CA PRO A 56 31.64 47.48 17.59
C PRO A 56 32.56 46.49 18.35
N ASP A 57 32.11 45.26 18.58
CA ASP A 57 32.87 44.27 19.36
C ASP A 57 33.78 43.39 18.49
N CYS A 58 33.32 42.99 17.29
CA CYS A 58 34.07 42.05 16.43
C CYS A 58 34.44 42.62 15.06
N GLY A 59 33.99 43.83 14.71
CA GLY A 59 34.32 44.46 13.44
C GLY A 59 33.63 43.86 12.21
N MET A 60 32.69 42.92 12.37
CA MET A 60 31.94 42.35 11.24
C MET A 60 30.76 43.23 10.83
N LYS A 61 30.40 43.18 9.55
CA LYS A 61 29.21 43.89 9.03
C LYS A 61 27.94 43.27 9.61
N LEU A 62 27.11 44.10 10.23
CA LEU A 62 25.81 43.70 10.78
C LEU A 62 24.85 43.33 9.65
N VAL A 63 24.00 42.34 9.90
CA VAL A 63 22.96 41.88 8.97
C VAL A 63 21.58 42.20 9.53
N GLU A 64 20.65 42.55 8.65
CA GLU A 64 19.26 42.81 9.05
C GLU A 64 18.65 41.53 9.63
N ARG A 65 18.13 41.63 10.85
CA ARG A 65 17.43 40.53 11.50
C ARG A 65 16.06 40.43 10.82
N PRO A 66 15.68 39.26 10.27
CA PRO A 66 14.31 39.09 9.81
C PRO A 66 13.38 39.27 11.01
N ASP A 67 12.42 40.20 10.90
CA ASP A 67 11.51 40.53 12.00
C ASP A 67 10.80 39.26 12.46
N ALA A 68 10.82 38.99 13.77
CA ALA A 68 10.18 37.84 14.40
C ALA A 68 8.63 37.86 14.27
N ALA A 69 8.05 38.88 13.61
CA ALA A 69 6.62 39.08 13.43
C ALA A 69 6.01 38.30 12.26
N GLU A 70 6.80 37.63 11.42
CA GLU A 70 6.29 36.88 10.24
C GLU A 70 6.37 35.36 10.37
N GLN A 71 6.54 34.82 11.59
CA GLN A 71 6.36 33.40 11.85
C GLN A 71 4.98 33.16 12.44
N THR A 72 3.96 33.11 11.58
CA THR A 72 2.71 32.43 11.98
C THR A 72 3.11 31.00 12.38
N PRO A 73 2.78 30.51 13.59
CA PRO A 73 3.11 29.15 13.95
C PRO A 73 2.52 28.23 12.89
N ALA A 74 3.37 27.36 12.32
CA ALA A 74 2.93 26.41 11.33
C ALA A 74 1.69 25.66 11.87
N PRO A 75 0.64 25.47 11.05
CA PRO A 75 -0.54 24.76 11.51
C PRO A 75 -0.14 23.41 12.10
N ALA A 76 -0.77 23.04 13.22
CA ALA A 76 -0.44 21.80 13.92
C ALA A 76 -0.57 20.60 12.97
N ARG A 77 0.50 19.82 12.85
CA ARG A 77 0.55 18.63 11.99
C ARG A 77 -0.39 17.55 12.54
N LYS A 78 -1.11 16.87 11.64
CA LYS A 78 -1.95 15.72 12.01
C LYS A 78 -1.06 14.61 12.55
N LYS A 79 -1.49 13.95 13.63
CA LYS A 79 -0.73 12.89 14.30
C LYS A 79 -1.15 11.50 13.83
N VAL A 80 -0.17 10.67 13.50
CA VAL A 80 -0.41 9.27 13.09
C VAL A 80 0.29 8.32 14.05
N ALA A 81 -0.50 7.48 14.70
CA ALA A 81 0.02 6.38 15.49
C ALA A 81 0.04 5.09 14.67
N ILE A 82 1.21 4.49 14.52
CA ILE A 82 1.37 3.17 13.92
C ILE A 82 1.61 2.16 15.02
N LEU A 83 0.65 1.26 15.21
CA LEU A 83 0.75 0.19 16.20
C LEU A 83 1.89 -0.75 15.82
N LEU A 84 2.75 -1.10 16.78
CA LEU A 84 3.71 -2.19 16.68
C LEU A 84 3.42 -3.26 17.74
N PHE A 85 3.77 -4.49 17.40
CA PHE A 85 3.71 -5.66 18.27
C PHE A 85 4.75 -6.68 17.77
N ASP A 86 5.10 -7.66 18.60
CA ASP A 86 6.03 -8.72 18.20
C ASP A 86 5.45 -9.54 17.04
N GLY A 87 6.26 -9.74 16.00
CA GLY A 87 5.84 -10.33 14.74
C GLY A 87 5.16 -9.36 13.77
N VAL A 88 5.13 -8.04 14.02
CA VAL A 88 4.56 -7.08 13.05
C VAL A 88 5.23 -7.18 11.68
N GLU A 89 4.44 -7.07 10.61
CA GLU A 89 4.96 -7.03 9.24
C GLU A 89 5.53 -5.65 8.93
N ILE A 90 6.77 -5.59 8.45
CA ILE A 90 7.48 -4.30 8.26
C ILE A 90 6.75 -3.44 7.24
N ILE A 91 6.39 -4.00 6.09
CA ILE A 91 5.75 -3.20 5.03
C ILE A 91 4.34 -2.73 5.43
N ASP A 92 3.62 -3.51 6.25
CA ASP A 92 2.29 -3.14 6.72
C ASP A 92 2.33 -1.93 7.67
N SER A 93 3.45 -1.72 8.34
CA SER A 93 3.67 -0.62 9.28
C SER A 93 4.43 0.54 8.64
N MET A 94 5.58 0.26 8.01
CA MET A 94 6.47 1.27 7.44
C MET A 94 6.01 1.80 6.08
N GLY A 95 5.22 1.05 5.31
CA GLY A 95 4.61 1.56 4.08
C GLY A 95 3.68 2.75 4.36
N PRO A 96 2.69 2.61 5.26
CA PRO A 96 1.91 3.75 5.75
C PRO A 96 2.76 4.83 6.41
N TYR A 97 3.81 4.46 7.16
CA TYR A 97 4.73 5.43 7.77
C TYR A 97 5.31 6.40 6.73
N GLU A 98 5.86 5.84 5.64
CA GLU A 98 6.45 6.62 4.55
C GLU A 98 5.44 7.57 3.92
N VAL A 99 4.22 7.09 3.62
CA VAL A 99 3.16 7.90 3.00
C VAL A 99 2.73 9.04 3.91
N PHE A 100 2.44 8.78 5.18
CA PHE A 100 2.00 9.83 6.10
C PHE A 100 3.12 10.83 6.41
N GLY A 101 4.37 10.35 6.52
CA GLY A 101 5.54 11.23 6.69
C GLY A 101 5.74 12.14 5.47
N GLY A 102 5.61 11.61 4.26
CA GLY A 102 5.64 12.40 3.02
C GLY A 102 4.52 13.44 2.92
N ALA A 103 3.39 13.22 3.62
CA ALA A 103 2.28 14.17 3.71
C ALA A 103 2.46 15.26 4.79
N ASP A 104 3.65 15.34 5.41
CA ASP A 104 3.99 16.19 6.56
C ASP A 104 3.07 15.96 7.78
N TYR A 105 2.71 14.70 8.03
CA TYR A 105 2.04 14.32 9.28
C TYR A 105 3.10 13.99 10.35
N ASP A 106 2.76 14.19 11.62
CA ASP A 106 3.57 13.77 12.76
C ASP A 106 3.35 12.28 13.04
N VAL A 107 4.15 11.45 12.36
CA VAL A 107 4.06 9.98 12.45
C VAL A 107 4.92 9.45 13.59
N TYR A 108 4.37 8.53 14.38
CA TYR A 108 5.10 7.82 15.42
C TYR A 108 4.65 6.38 15.56
N THR A 109 5.54 5.55 16.11
CA THR A 109 5.25 4.16 16.44
C THR A 109 4.84 4.03 17.91
N VAL A 110 3.91 3.12 18.19
CA VAL A 110 3.40 2.87 19.53
C VAL A 110 3.20 1.38 19.77
N ALA A 111 3.54 0.89 20.96
CA ALA A 111 3.32 -0.50 21.34
C ALA A 111 2.91 -0.61 22.82
N GLU A 112 2.70 -1.85 23.31
CA GLU A 112 2.37 -2.11 24.71
C GLU A 112 3.43 -1.52 25.67
N THR A 113 4.71 -1.64 25.30
CA THR A 113 5.84 -1.03 26.01
C THR A 113 6.84 -0.46 25.00
N ARG A 114 7.88 0.25 25.48
CA ARG A 114 8.99 0.72 24.64
C ARG A 114 10.11 -0.31 24.46
N ALA A 115 9.91 -1.55 24.92
CA ALA A 115 10.88 -2.61 24.71
C ALA A 115 11.08 -2.88 23.20
N PRO A 116 12.31 -3.20 22.76
CA PRO A 116 12.54 -3.67 21.40
C PRO A 116 11.68 -4.90 21.09
N LEU A 117 11.17 -4.97 19.87
CA LEU A 117 10.37 -6.10 19.37
C LEU A 117 10.96 -6.65 18.07
N THR A 118 10.65 -7.91 17.77
CA THR A 118 11.11 -8.58 16.55
C THR A 118 9.98 -8.59 15.53
N THR A 119 10.23 -8.12 14.33
CA THR A 119 9.26 -8.13 13.21
C THR A 119 9.12 -9.54 12.63
N ALA A 120 8.12 -9.77 11.78
CA ALA A 120 7.86 -11.07 11.15
C ALA A 120 9.08 -11.67 10.41
N MET A 121 9.96 -10.82 9.88
CA MET A 121 11.17 -11.20 9.14
C MET A 121 12.47 -10.98 9.93
N GLY A 122 12.38 -10.84 11.25
CA GLY A 122 13.55 -10.86 12.14
C GLY A 122 14.27 -9.52 12.34
N GLN A 123 13.78 -8.41 11.78
CA GLN A 123 14.31 -7.08 12.12
C GLN A 123 13.85 -6.64 13.51
N THR A 124 14.70 -5.89 14.20
CA THR A 124 14.38 -5.28 15.50
C THR A 124 13.83 -3.86 15.31
N LEU A 125 12.67 -3.56 15.90
CA LEU A 125 12.13 -2.21 15.99
C LEU A 125 12.02 -1.76 17.45
N VAL A 126 12.23 -0.47 17.68
CA VAL A 126 12.03 0.16 19.00
C VAL A 126 10.84 1.13 18.89
N PRO A 127 9.72 0.87 19.58
CA PRO A 127 8.57 1.77 19.60
C PRO A 127 8.94 3.13 20.18
N ARG A 128 8.46 4.21 19.57
CA ARG A 128 8.68 5.57 20.11
C ARG A 128 7.94 5.79 21.43
N TYR A 129 6.71 5.26 21.54
CA TYR A 129 5.87 5.40 22.72
C TYR A 129 5.33 4.06 23.21
N ALA A 130 5.16 3.92 24.53
CA ALA A 130 4.23 2.92 25.08
C ALA A 130 2.78 3.43 24.98
N PHE A 131 1.78 2.55 25.06
CA PHE A 131 0.36 2.92 25.01
C PHE A 131 -0.03 4.02 26.00
N ALA A 132 0.54 3.99 27.22
CA ALA A 132 0.26 4.96 28.27
C ALA A 132 0.87 6.36 28.02
N GLU A 133 1.88 6.45 27.15
CA GLU A 133 2.66 7.67 26.90
C GLU A 133 2.34 8.30 25.54
N ALA A 134 1.64 7.55 24.68
CA ALA A 134 1.37 7.98 23.32
C ALA A 134 0.45 9.21 23.31
N PRO A 135 0.78 10.25 22.52
CA PRO A 135 -0.11 11.40 22.36
C PRO A 135 -1.42 10.98 21.68
N GLN A 136 -2.46 11.82 21.75
CA GLN A 136 -3.68 11.56 20.98
C GLN A 136 -3.38 11.63 19.48
N ALA A 137 -3.79 10.60 18.73
CA ALA A 137 -3.64 10.53 17.29
C ALA A 137 -4.89 11.04 16.56
N ASP A 138 -4.69 11.59 15.36
CA ASP A 138 -5.75 11.84 14.38
C ASP A 138 -5.99 10.60 13.52
N VAL A 139 -4.94 9.82 13.25
CA VAL A 139 -5.00 8.56 12.49
C VAL A 139 -4.34 7.43 13.27
N VAL A 140 -4.97 6.27 13.30
CA VAL A 140 -4.34 5.04 13.81
C VAL A 140 -4.24 4.01 12.70
N VAL A 141 -3.05 3.43 12.55
CA VAL A 141 -2.77 2.31 11.64
C VAL A 141 -2.55 1.04 12.46
N VAL A 142 -3.33 0.01 12.17
CA VAL A 142 -3.24 -1.33 12.75
C VAL A 142 -2.68 -2.30 11.69
N PRO A 143 -1.37 -2.56 11.69
CA PRO A 143 -0.73 -3.42 10.69
C PRO A 143 -1.02 -4.90 10.93
N GLY A 144 -0.66 -5.72 9.93
CA GLY A 144 -0.66 -7.17 10.05
C GLY A 144 0.69 -7.76 10.48
N GLY A 145 0.88 -9.04 10.16
CA GLY A 145 2.04 -9.85 10.53
C GLY A 145 1.65 -11.11 11.31
N GLY A 146 2.48 -11.46 12.30
CA GLY A 146 2.25 -12.52 13.30
C GLY A 146 1.13 -12.20 14.28
N VAL A 147 -0.06 -11.90 13.78
CA VAL A 147 -1.21 -11.41 14.59
C VAL A 147 -1.83 -12.45 15.52
N THR A 148 -1.40 -13.72 15.46
CA THR A 148 -2.01 -14.83 16.21
C THR A 148 -2.19 -14.51 17.69
N GLU A 149 -1.15 -14.02 18.34
CA GLU A 149 -1.21 -13.58 19.74
C GLU A 149 -1.78 -12.17 19.84
N ALA A 150 -1.29 -11.23 19.02
CA ALA A 150 -1.64 -9.80 19.11
C ALA A 150 -3.15 -9.53 19.05
N GLN A 151 -3.90 -10.28 18.24
CA GLN A 151 -5.35 -10.15 18.10
C GLN A 151 -6.15 -10.56 19.34
N HIS A 152 -5.52 -11.21 20.33
CA HIS A 152 -6.13 -11.59 21.60
C HIS A 152 -5.52 -10.86 22.81
N ARG A 153 -4.51 -10.01 22.60
CA ARG A 153 -3.87 -9.25 23.67
C ARG A 153 -4.79 -8.14 24.16
N ALA A 154 -5.32 -8.29 25.38
CA ALA A 154 -6.22 -7.32 25.99
C ALA A 154 -5.68 -5.86 25.97
N PRO A 155 -4.39 -5.58 26.23
CA PRO A 155 -3.86 -4.22 26.14
C PRO A 155 -3.97 -3.62 24.73
N ILE A 156 -3.71 -4.41 23.69
CA ILE A 156 -3.81 -3.99 22.29
C ILE A 156 -5.27 -3.69 21.94
N LEU A 157 -6.18 -4.64 22.23
CA LEU A 157 -7.60 -4.48 21.93
C LEU A 157 -8.21 -3.27 22.64
N ALA A 158 -7.87 -3.09 23.92
CA ALA A 158 -8.34 -1.95 24.70
C ALA A 158 -7.82 -0.62 24.13
N TRP A 159 -6.52 -0.54 23.81
CA TRP A 159 -5.93 0.69 23.26
C TRP A 159 -6.53 1.05 21.90
N VAL A 160 -6.64 0.08 20.98
CA VAL A 160 -7.24 0.32 19.65
C VAL A 160 -8.70 0.74 19.78
N LYS A 161 -9.48 0.08 20.65
CA LYS A 161 -10.89 0.44 20.91
C LYS A 161 -11.00 1.85 21.48
N GLN A 162 -10.16 2.23 22.43
CA GLN A 162 -10.13 3.57 22.99
C GLN A 162 -9.80 4.62 21.91
N GLN A 163 -8.77 4.38 21.10
CA GLN A 163 -8.41 5.31 20.03
C GLN A 163 -9.52 5.45 18.98
N SER A 164 -10.21 4.36 18.64
CA SER A 164 -11.29 4.35 17.64
C SER A 164 -12.44 5.33 17.93
N THR A 165 -12.56 5.82 19.17
CA THR A 165 -13.60 6.79 19.58
C THR A 165 -13.18 8.24 19.38
N ARG A 166 -11.90 8.50 19.10
CA ARG A 166 -11.30 9.85 19.08
C ARG A 166 -10.52 10.19 17.81
N VAL A 167 -10.09 9.17 17.06
CA VAL A 167 -9.37 9.38 15.80
C VAL A 167 -10.31 9.88 14.70
N GLN A 168 -9.78 10.68 13.78
CA GLN A 168 -10.47 11.04 12.54
C GLN A 168 -10.53 9.85 11.58
N GLN A 169 -9.50 8.99 11.59
CA GLN A 169 -9.47 7.77 10.77
C GLN A 169 -8.80 6.62 11.49
N LEU A 170 -9.47 5.46 11.53
CA LEU A 170 -8.87 4.19 11.88
C LEU A 170 -8.60 3.38 10.62
N MET A 171 -7.42 2.78 10.50
CA MET A 171 -7.03 1.99 9.36
C MET A 171 -6.42 0.66 9.79
N SER A 172 -6.67 -0.43 9.06
CA SER A 172 -5.89 -1.66 9.18
C SER A 172 -5.28 -2.11 7.86
N VAL A 173 -4.12 -2.75 7.95
CA VAL A 173 -3.43 -3.38 6.81
C VAL A 173 -3.40 -4.90 6.98
N CYS A 174 -3.55 -5.63 5.88
CA CYS A 174 -3.39 -7.09 5.86
C CYS A 174 -4.31 -7.80 6.88
N ASN A 175 -3.75 -8.73 7.67
CA ASN A 175 -4.45 -9.43 8.75
C ASN A 175 -4.53 -8.62 10.06
N GLY A 176 -4.12 -7.35 10.08
CA GLY A 176 -4.44 -6.41 11.16
C GLY A 176 -5.95 -6.20 11.34
N ALA A 177 -6.74 -6.49 10.30
CA ALA A 177 -8.21 -6.53 10.37
C ALA A 177 -8.74 -7.48 11.45
N PHE A 178 -8.00 -8.56 11.79
CA PHE A 178 -8.42 -9.47 12.87
C PHE A 178 -8.31 -8.82 14.25
N ILE A 179 -7.36 -7.91 14.47
CA ILE A 179 -7.26 -7.14 15.71
C ILE A 179 -8.49 -6.23 15.82
N LEU A 180 -8.87 -5.56 14.73
CA LEU A 180 -10.07 -4.71 14.70
C LEU A 180 -11.36 -5.52 14.91
N ALA A 181 -11.46 -6.70 14.29
CA ALA A 181 -12.61 -7.59 14.45
C ALA A 181 -12.74 -8.09 15.90
N ASN A 182 -11.65 -8.56 16.52
CA ASN A 182 -11.65 -8.97 17.93
C ASN A 182 -11.93 -7.81 18.90
N ALA A 183 -11.63 -6.57 18.51
CA ALA A 183 -12.00 -5.39 19.29
C ALA A 183 -13.51 -5.02 19.18
N GLY A 184 -14.27 -5.74 18.34
CA GLY A 184 -15.69 -5.48 18.05
C GLY A 184 -15.91 -4.24 17.19
N LEU A 185 -14.92 -3.86 16.37
CA LEU A 185 -14.96 -2.62 15.58
C LEU A 185 -15.44 -2.82 14.15
N LEU A 186 -15.53 -4.07 13.66
CA LEU A 186 -15.91 -4.39 12.28
C LEU A 186 -17.32 -5.00 12.15
N ASP A 187 -18.04 -5.24 13.25
CA ASP A 187 -19.37 -5.87 13.22
C ASP A 187 -20.36 -5.06 12.36
N GLY A 188 -20.99 -5.74 11.40
CA GLY A 188 -21.95 -5.15 10.45
C GLY A 188 -21.33 -4.28 9.33
N LEU A 189 -20.01 -4.06 9.37
CA LEU A 189 -19.29 -3.20 8.42
C LEU A 189 -18.63 -4.00 7.29
N SER A 190 -18.45 -3.33 6.15
CA SER A 190 -17.63 -3.87 5.07
C SER A 190 -16.15 -3.76 5.41
N ALA A 191 -15.41 -4.85 5.19
CA ALA A 191 -13.97 -4.90 5.44
C ALA A 191 -13.27 -5.89 4.49
N THR A 192 -11.97 -5.73 4.31
CA THR A 192 -11.11 -6.69 3.61
C THR A 192 -9.89 -7.07 4.44
N THR A 193 -9.13 -8.05 3.98
CA THR A 193 -7.87 -8.50 4.58
C THR A 193 -6.98 -9.14 3.50
N THR A 194 -5.82 -9.69 3.88
CA THR A 194 -4.94 -10.40 2.94
C THR A 194 -5.64 -11.61 2.30
N ALA A 195 -5.31 -11.89 1.04
CA ALA A 195 -6.04 -12.84 0.20
C ALA A 195 -6.21 -14.23 0.84
N GLY A 196 -5.19 -14.73 1.53
CA GLY A 196 -5.22 -16.03 2.20
C GLY A 196 -6.12 -16.07 3.45
N ASN A 197 -6.50 -14.92 4.02
CA ASN A 197 -7.26 -14.84 5.26
C ASN A 197 -8.72 -14.41 5.09
N LEU A 198 -9.18 -14.08 3.88
CA LEU A 198 -10.55 -13.60 3.64
C LEU A 198 -11.63 -14.57 4.14
N LYS A 199 -11.52 -15.86 3.77
CA LYS A 199 -12.47 -16.90 4.23
C LYS A 199 -12.42 -17.08 5.74
N ARG A 200 -11.23 -17.00 6.34
CA ARG A 200 -11.05 -17.12 7.79
C ARG A 200 -11.68 -15.95 8.53
N LEU A 201 -11.54 -14.72 8.01
CA LEU A 201 -12.16 -13.54 8.58
C LEU A 201 -13.70 -13.70 8.58
N GLN A 202 -14.29 -14.09 7.45
CA GLN A 202 -15.73 -14.30 7.34
C GLN A 202 -16.24 -15.40 8.28
N ALA A 203 -15.49 -16.49 8.43
CA ALA A 203 -15.87 -17.62 9.28
C ALA A 203 -15.84 -17.29 10.78
N LEU A 204 -14.83 -16.51 11.21
CA LEU A 204 -14.68 -16.14 12.63
C LEU A 204 -15.56 -14.95 13.02
N PHE A 205 -15.89 -14.06 12.07
CA PHE A 205 -16.67 -12.85 12.30
C PHE A 205 -17.81 -12.76 11.27
N PRO A 206 -18.90 -13.53 11.44
CA PRO A 206 -19.96 -13.65 10.44
C PRO A 206 -20.70 -12.33 10.15
N GLU A 207 -20.71 -11.39 11.10
CA GLU A 207 -21.32 -10.06 10.92
C GLU A 207 -20.47 -9.12 10.05
N VAL A 208 -19.19 -9.44 9.82
CA VAL A 208 -18.32 -8.66 8.93
C VAL A 208 -18.69 -8.96 7.48
N LYS A 209 -18.94 -7.92 6.69
CA LYS A 209 -19.22 -8.05 5.25
C LYS A 209 -17.89 -8.07 4.50
N VAL A 210 -17.32 -9.27 4.33
CA VAL A 210 -15.99 -9.40 3.73
C VAL A 210 -16.03 -9.08 2.23
N VAL A 211 -15.17 -8.17 1.80
CA VAL A 211 -14.97 -7.76 0.41
C VAL A 211 -13.66 -8.38 -0.11
N ASP A 212 -13.73 -9.18 -1.17
CA ASP A 212 -12.61 -9.98 -1.69
C ASP A 212 -12.03 -9.48 -3.03
N ASP A 213 -12.60 -8.41 -3.59
CA ASP A 213 -12.24 -7.87 -4.90
C ASP A 213 -11.78 -6.41 -4.87
N GLN A 214 -11.53 -5.86 -3.69
CA GLN A 214 -11.02 -4.50 -3.50
C GLN A 214 -9.70 -4.50 -2.74
N ARG A 215 -8.80 -3.61 -3.16
CA ARG A 215 -7.50 -3.40 -2.51
C ARG A 215 -7.63 -2.58 -1.23
N VAL A 216 -8.55 -1.60 -1.24
CA VAL A 216 -8.87 -0.68 -0.15
C VAL A 216 -10.38 -0.66 -0.01
N VAL A 217 -10.88 -0.85 1.21
CA VAL A 217 -12.30 -0.79 1.56
C VAL A 217 -12.47 0.28 2.62
N ASP A 218 -13.13 1.38 2.27
CA ASP A 218 -13.54 2.43 3.19
C ASP A 218 -15.03 2.29 3.47
N ASN A 219 -15.38 1.96 4.72
CA ASN A 219 -16.77 1.85 5.15
C ASN A 219 -17.32 3.14 5.79
N GLY A 220 -16.63 4.26 5.58
CA GLY A 220 -16.94 5.57 6.17
C GLY A 220 -16.26 5.80 7.51
N ARG A 221 -16.17 4.76 8.36
CA ARG A 221 -15.57 4.82 9.71
C ARG A 221 -14.15 4.26 9.75
N ILE A 222 -13.92 3.13 9.08
CA ILE A 222 -12.67 2.38 9.11
C ILE A 222 -12.25 2.09 7.67
N VAL A 223 -10.96 2.31 7.39
CA VAL A 223 -10.33 1.88 6.14
C VAL A 223 -9.62 0.56 6.39
N THR A 224 -9.98 -0.47 5.66
CA THR A 224 -9.26 -1.75 5.69
C THR A 224 -8.63 -2.00 4.34
N THR A 225 -7.41 -2.54 4.31
CA THR A 225 -6.72 -2.87 3.05
C THR A 225 -6.44 -4.36 2.95
N ALA A 226 -6.19 -4.80 1.72
CA ALA A 226 -5.56 -6.10 1.48
C ALA A 226 -4.15 -6.15 2.10
N GLY A 227 -3.37 -7.19 1.79
CA GLY A 227 -2.05 -7.40 2.38
C GLY A 227 -0.95 -6.48 1.85
N LEU A 228 0.09 -6.30 2.67
CA LEU A 228 1.41 -5.83 2.26
C LEU A 228 1.36 -4.42 1.65
N SER A 229 1.79 -4.27 0.41
CA SER A 229 1.82 -2.99 -0.30
C SER A 229 0.47 -2.29 -0.41
N ALA A 230 -0.66 -2.99 -0.19
CA ALA A 230 -1.97 -2.36 -0.16
C ALA A 230 -2.11 -1.33 0.98
N GLY A 231 -1.28 -1.43 2.03
CA GLY A 231 -1.19 -0.41 3.07
C GLY A 231 -0.70 0.95 2.55
N ILE A 232 0.15 0.97 1.52
CA ILE A 232 0.61 2.21 0.87
C ILE A 232 -0.58 2.91 0.19
N ASP A 233 -1.34 2.16 -0.61
CA ASP A 233 -2.55 2.69 -1.27
C ASP A 233 -3.63 3.12 -0.28
N GLY A 234 -3.80 2.37 0.82
CA GLY A 234 -4.72 2.75 1.90
C GLY A 234 -4.31 4.05 2.59
N ALA A 235 -3.01 4.23 2.87
CA ALA A 235 -2.51 5.46 3.46
C ALA A 235 -2.69 6.65 2.50
N LEU A 236 -2.43 6.47 1.20
CA LEU A 236 -2.67 7.49 0.17
C LEU A 236 -4.16 7.84 0.06
N HIS A 237 -5.05 6.85 0.15
CA HIS A 237 -6.50 7.06 0.23
C HIS A 237 -6.90 7.88 1.46
N VAL A 238 -6.29 7.61 2.63
CA VAL A 238 -6.55 8.39 3.85
C VAL A 238 -6.01 9.82 3.71
N VAL A 239 -4.84 10.03 3.11
CA VAL A 239 -4.32 11.37 2.81
C VAL A 239 -5.25 12.11 1.84
N GLU A 240 -5.75 11.45 0.79
CA GLU A 240 -6.76 12.04 -0.11
C GLU A 240 -8.02 12.45 0.65
N LYS A 241 -8.51 11.62 1.56
CA LYS A 241 -9.71 11.87 2.38
C LYS A 241 -9.53 13.04 3.36
N LEU A 242 -8.38 13.15 4.02
CA LEU A 242 -8.16 14.10 5.12
C LEU A 242 -7.43 15.39 4.73
N SER A 243 -6.66 15.37 3.64
CA SER A 243 -5.84 16.51 3.18
C SER A 243 -6.01 16.80 1.68
N GLY A 244 -6.86 16.05 0.97
CA GLY A 244 -7.18 16.28 -0.43
C GLY A 244 -6.30 15.52 -1.41
N ARG A 245 -6.88 15.22 -2.57
CA ARG A 245 -6.26 14.41 -3.63
C ARG A 245 -4.92 14.94 -4.13
N GLY A 246 -4.77 16.27 -4.23
CA GLY A 246 -3.54 16.89 -4.73
C GLY A 246 -2.32 16.54 -3.87
N LEU A 247 -2.47 16.56 -2.53
CA LEU A 247 -1.39 16.16 -1.64
C LEU A 247 -1.08 14.67 -1.78
N ALA A 248 -2.09 13.80 -1.81
CA ALA A 248 -1.88 12.36 -2.01
C ALA A 248 -1.11 12.06 -3.31
N GLN A 249 -1.43 12.78 -4.40
CA GLN A 249 -0.69 12.66 -5.66
C GLN A 249 0.75 13.14 -5.54
N GLN A 250 1.00 14.26 -4.85
CA GLN A 250 2.37 14.75 -4.62
C GLN A 250 3.19 13.77 -3.79
N VAL A 251 2.62 13.21 -2.72
CA VAL A 251 3.27 12.18 -1.91
C VAL A 251 3.64 10.96 -2.75
N ALA A 252 2.70 10.46 -3.55
CA ALA A 252 2.97 9.34 -4.46
C ALA A 252 4.08 9.66 -5.47
N LEU A 253 4.04 10.83 -6.11
CA LEU A 253 5.06 11.26 -7.07
C LEU A 253 6.46 11.41 -6.43
N ASN A 254 6.54 12.02 -5.25
CA ASN A 254 7.79 12.20 -4.53
C ASN A 254 8.37 10.88 -4.03
N GLY A 255 7.52 9.91 -3.70
CA GLY A 255 7.92 8.54 -3.37
C GLY A 255 8.15 7.63 -4.58
N GLU A 256 8.14 8.18 -5.80
CA GLU A 256 8.26 7.43 -7.08
C GLU A 256 7.26 6.25 -7.19
N TYR A 257 6.09 6.41 -6.57
CA TYR A 257 5.07 5.38 -6.51
C TYR A 257 3.98 5.66 -7.55
N ASP A 258 3.82 4.75 -8.53
CA ASP A 258 2.74 4.80 -9.52
C ASP A 258 1.39 4.48 -8.87
N TRP A 259 0.84 5.48 -8.18
CA TRP A 259 -0.40 5.35 -7.44
C TRP A 259 -1.61 5.26 -8.38
N ARG A 260 -2.25 4.09 -8.36
CA ARG A 260 -3.44 3.78 -9.16
C ARG A 260 -4.63 3.52 -8.23
N PRO A 261 -5.35 4.56 -7.76
CA PRO A 261 -6.43 4.40 -6.76
C PRO A 261 -7.62 3.55 -7.22
N ARG A 262 -7.72 3.28 -8.53
CA ARG A 262 -8.75 2.41 -9.13
C ARG A 262 -8.14 1.20 -9.83
N THR A 263 -6.99 0.73 -9.34
CA THR A 263 -6.32 -0.44 -9.91
C THR A 263 -7.19 -1.69 -9.79
N PRO A 264 -7.31 -2.51 -10.85
CA PRO A 264 -7.92 -3.83 -10.74
C PRO A 264 -6.98 -4.84 -10.04
N PHE A 265 -5.74 -4.45 -9.72
CA PHE A 265 -4.77 -5.33 -9.07
C PHE A 265 -5.16 -5.57 -7.61
N VAL A 266 -5.82 -6.70 -7.37
CA VAL A 266 -6.16 -7.20 -6.03
C VAL A 266 -5.72 -8.65 -5.97
N ARG A 267 -4.85 -9.03 -5.02
CA ARG A 267 -4.27 -10.37 -4.95
C ARG A 267 -5.31 -11.48 -4.93
N ALA A 268 -6.43 -11.25 -4.23
CA ALA A 268 -7.55 -12.19 -4.15
C ALA A 268 -8.36 -12.29 -5.45
N ALA A 269 -8.20 -11.32 -6.35
CA ALA A 269 -8.92 -11.26 -7.61
C ALA A 269 -8.16 -11.76 -8.85
N LEU A 270 -6.86 -12.02 -8.71
CA LEU A 270 -6.02 -12.53 -9.79
C LEU A 270 -6.45 -13.92 -10.23
N ALA A 271 -6.30 -14.19 -11.53
CA ALA A 271 -6.78 -15.40 -12.17
C ALA A 271 -6.11 -16.67 -11.62
N ASP A 272 -4.86 -16.58 -11.14
CA ASP A 272 -4.15 -17.70 -10.50
C ASP A 272 -4.91 -18.32 -9.33
N ARG A 273 -5.77 -17.55 -8.66
CA ARG A 273 -6.62 -18.05 -7.56
C ARG A 273 -7.64 -19.09 -8.02
N LEU A 274 -7.86 -19.24 -9.34
CA LEU A 274 -8.70 -20.26 -9.95
C LEU A 274 -7.94 -21.55 -10.26
N ILE A 275 -6.61 -21.51 -10.22
CA ILE A 275 -5.76 -22.70 -10.38
C ILE A 275 -5.79 -23.45 -9.04
N PRO A 276 -6.23 -24.72 -9.02
CA PRO A 276 -6.19 -25.48 -7.79
C PRO A 276 -4.75 -25.72 -7.33
N PRO A 277 -4.51 -25.94 -6.03
CA PRO A 277 -3.20 -26.39 -5.57
C PRO A 277 -2.89 -27.75 -6.18
N VAL A 278 -1.93 -27.79 -7.10
CA VAL A 278 -1.44 -29.03 -7.72
C VAL A 278 -0.09 -29.36 -7.08
N ASP A 279 -0.04 -30.47 -6.34
CA ASP A 279 1.21 -30.99 -5.82
C ASP A 279 1.97 -31.75 -6.92
N VAL A 280 3.08 -31.15 -7.35
CA VAL A 280 3.98 -31.74 -8.36
C VAL A 280 5.21 -32.41 -7.74
N SER A 281 5.37 -32.38 -6.41
CA SER A 281 6.55 -32.95 -5.74
C SER A 281 6.68 -34.45 -5.96
N ALA A 282 5.55 -35.17 -6.01
CA ALA A 282 5.52 -36.60 -6.34
C ALA A 282 5.85 -36.90 -7.82
N LEU A 283 5.92 -35.88 -8.67
CA LEU A 283 6.18 -36.01 -10.11
C LEU A 283 7.66 -35.74 -10.47
N GLY A 284 8.50 -35.38 -9.49
CA GLY A 284 9.92 -35.12 -9.64
C GLY A 284 10.36 -33.78 -9.04
N ASP A 285 11.51 -33.29 -9.48
CA ASP A 285 12.09 -32.04 -8.99
C ASP A 285 11.64 -30.89 -9.89
N TRP A 286 10.82 -29.98 -9.35
CA TRP A 286 10.20 -28.89 -10.11
C TRP A 286 10.43 -27.54 -9.43
N SER A 287 10.60 -26.50 -10.24
CA SER A 287 10.60 -25.11 -9.81
C SER A 287 9.66 -24.27 -10.68
N VAL A 288 9.13 -23.19 -10.10
CA VAL A 288 8.39 -22.18 -10.85
C VAL A 288 9.40 -21.36 -11.65
N ALA A 289 9.33 -21.45 -12.98
CA ALA A 289 10.15 -20.65 -13.89
C ALA A 289 9.54 -19.27 -14.12
N SER A 290 8.22 -19.18 -14.28
CA SER A 290 7.50 -17.91 -14.38
C SER A 290 6.06 -18.02 -13.85
N THR A 291 5.54 -16.89 -13.38
CA THR A 291 4.14 -16.75 -12.98
C THR A 291 3.66 -15.36 -13.35
N GLU A 292 2.80 -15.26 -14.36
CA GLU A 292 2.41 -13.98 -14.94
C GLU A 292 0.93 -13.95 -15.29
N GLY A 293 0.31 -12.78 -15.15
CA GLY A 293 -1.08 -12.61 -15.53
C GLY A 293 -1.80 -11.46 -14.83
N ASP A 294 -3.11 -11.49 -14.92
CA ASP A 294 -4.01 -10.47 -14.42
C ASP A 294 -5.33 -11.11 -13.92
N THR A 295 -6.44 -10.38 -13.96
CA THR A 295 -7.75 -10.88 -13.49
C THR A 295 -8.53 -11.66 -14.57
N GLY A 296 -8.09 -11.61 -15.82
CA GLY A 296 -8.70 -12.22 -16.99
C GLY A 296 -7.86 -13.36 -17.61
N ARG A 297 -6.55 -13.41 -17.34
CA ARG A 297 -5.67 -14.52 -17.75
C ARG A 297 -4.55 -14.80 -16.75
N TRP A 298 -3.99 -16.00 -16.80
CA TRP A 298 -2.78 -16.37 -16.06
C TRP A 298 -1.97 -17.41 -16.82
N GLU A 299 -0.65 -17.35 -16.70
CA GLU A 299 0.27 -18.37 -17.15
C GLU A 299 1.22 -18.75 -16.01
N LEU A 300 1.32 -20.05 -15.75
CA LEU A 300 2.28 -20.65 -14.83
C LEU A 300 3.20 -21.57 -15.64
N VAL A 301 4.50 -21.33 -15.57
CA VAL A 301 5.52 -22.19 -16.18
C VAL A 301 6.33 -22.86 -15.09
N LEU A 302 6.40 -24.19 -15.16
CA LEU A 302 7.23 -25.02 -14.31
C LEU A 302 8.34 -25.65 -15.16
N GLU A 303 9.55 -25.66 -14.62
CA GLU A 303 10.67 -26.40 -15.18
C GLU A 303 11.11 -27.46 -14.19
N GLY A 304 11.41 -28.65 -14.68
CA GLY A 304 11.77 -29.71 -13.78
C GLY A 304 12.26 -30.98 -14.45
N ARG A 305 12.58 -31.95 -13.60
CA ARG A 305 13.01 -33.28 -13.99
C ARG A 305 12.02 -34.32 -13.50
N SER A 306 11.72 -35.31 -14.35
CA SER A 306 10.88 -36.44 -13.99
C SER A 306 11.42 -37.73 -14.60
N ALA A 307 11.31 -38.82 -13.83
CA ALA A 307 11.55 -40.17 -14.33
C ALA A 307 10.38 -40.68 -15.19
N LEU A 308 9.22 -40.02 -15.14
CA LEU A 308 8.06 -40.38 -15.94
C LEU A 308 8.25 -39.95 -17.39
N GLY A 309 7.73 -40.75 -18.31
CA GLY A 309 7.58 -40.34 -19.71
C GLY A 309 6.49 -39.27 -19.87
N ALA A 310 6.60 -38.44 -20.90
CA ALA A 310 5.64 -37.37 -21.21
C ALA A 310 4.15 -37.79 -21.12
N PRO A 311 3.69 -38.94 -21.66
CA PRO A 311 2.28 -39.34 -21.55
C PRO A 311 1.83 -39.59 -20.10
N GLN A 312 2.67 -40.23 -19.28
CA GLN A 312 2.35 -40.53 -17.88
C GLN A 312 2.34 -39.25 -17.05
N LEU A 313 3.29 -38.35 -17.30
CA LEU A 313 3.36 -37.06 -16.63
C LEU A 313 2.14 -36.19 -16.96
N MET A 314 1.75 -36.09 -18.23
CA MET A 314 0.52 -35.41 -18.66
C MET A 314 -0.76 -36.01 -18.05
N ALA A 315 -0.83 -37.34 -17.94
CA ALA A 315 -1.95 -38.01 -17.30
C ALA A 315 -2.09 -37.60 -15.83
N LYS A 316 -0.99 -37.68 -15.06
CA LYS A 316 -0.98 -37.32 -13.63
C LYS A 316 -1.25 -35.85 -13.37
N LEU A 317 -0.69 -34.94 -14.17
CA LEU A 317 -0.98 -33.51 -14.07
C LEU A 317 -2.48 -33.24 -14.35
N GLY A 318 -3.05 -33.91 -15.35
CA GLY A 318 -4.47 -33.81 -15.63
C GLY A 318 -5.36 -34.40 -14.53
N GLU A 319 -4.99 -35.54 -13.94
CA GLU A 319 -5.68 -36.12 -12.79
C GLU A 319 -5.67 -35.16 -11.59
N ALA A 320 -4.54 -34.49 -11.34
CA ALA A 320 -4.42 -33.50 -10.28
C ALA A 320 -5.34 -32.29 -10.53
N LEU A 321 -5.40 -31.78 -11.76
CA LEU A 321 -6.33 -30.69 -12.12
C LEU A 321 -7.79 -31.11 -11.95
N GLN A 322 -8.15 -32.33 -12.39
CA GLN A 322 -9.51 -32.84 -12.34
C GLN A 322 -9.97 -33.16 -10.91
N SER A 323 -9.10 -33.72 -10.07
CA SER A 323 -9.42 -34.08 -8.69
C SER A 323 -9.55 -32.87 -7.77
N ALA A 324 -8.93 -31.75 -8.11
CA ALA A 324 -8.85 -30.58 -7.25
C ALA A 324 -9.96 -29.53 -7.47
N GLY A 325 -11.01 -29.81 -8.26
CA GLY A 325 -12.17 -28.90 -8.33
C GLY A 325 -13.10 -29.10 -9.53
N THR A 326 -13.60 -27.97 -10.06
CA THR A 326 -14.59 -27.89 -11.14
C THR A 326 -14.00 -28.01 -12.55
N TRP A 327 -12.74 -28.43 -12.66
CA TRP A 327 -12.02 -28.50 -13.93
C TRP A 327 -12.39 -29.77 -14.68
N THR A 328 -12.90 -29.62 -15.89
CA THR A 328 -13.27 -30.72 -16.78
C THR A 328 -12.48 -30.62 -18.07
N ARG A 329 -12.01 -31.76 -18.60
CA ARG A 329 -11.39 -31.79 -19.94
C ARG A 329 -12.41 -31.37 -20.99
N ALA A 330 -11.97 -30.60 -21.98
CA ALA A 330 -12.83 -30.19 -23.08
C ALA A 330 -13.24 -31.40 -23.94
N GLU A 331 -14.53 -31.48 -24.31
CA GLU A 331 -15.04 -32.53 -25.22
C GLU A 331 -14.29 -32.53 -26.55
N GLY A 332 -13.93 -33.72 -27.05
CA GLY A 332 -13.16 -33.89 -28.29
C GLY A 332 -11.65 -33.67 -28.16
N SER A 333 -11.17 -33.16 -27.02
CA SER A 333 -9.74 -33.10 -26.70
C SER A 333 -9.29 -34.45 -26.14
N ALA A 334 -8.82 -35.36 -27.00
CA ALA A 334 -8.00 -36.46 -26.50
C ALA A 334 -6.71 -35.85 -25.91
N ALA A 335 -6.41 -36.13 -24.65
CA ALA A 335 -5.15 -35.72 -24.05
C ALA A 335 -4.01 -36.29 -24.90
N SER A 336 -3.24 -35.42 -25.55
CA SER A 336 -2.03 -35.84 -26.23
C SER A 336 -0.90 -35.94 -25.20
N ALA A 337 0.22 -36.54 -25.61
CA ALA A 337 1.42 -36.59 -24.78
C ALA A 337 2.00 -35.20 -24.45
N SER A 338 1.51 -34.12 -25.07
CA SER A 338 2.07 -32.77 -24.95
C SER A 338 1.04 -31.66 -24.70
N ARG A 339 -0.27 -31.93 -24.79
CA ARG A 339 -1.31 -30.91 -24.65
C ARG A 339 -2.64 -31.50 -24.16
N SER A 340 -3.30 -30.76 -23.27
CA SER A 340 -4.69 -31.02 -22.88
C SER A 340 -5.44 -29.71 -22.63
N GLU A 341 -6.72 -29.70 -22.99
CA GLU A 341 -7.58 -28.51 -22.88
C GLU A 341 -8.66 -28.73 -21.82
N TRP A 342 -8.97 -27.65 -21.11
CA TRP A 342 -9.76 -27.66 -19.89
C TRP A 342 -10.81 -26.55 -19.90
N ARG A 343 -11.92 -26.81 -19.23
CA ARG A 343 -13.00 -25.85 -18.96
C ARG A 343 -13.34 -25.87 -17.49
N PHE A 344 -13.63 -24.68 -16.95
CA PHE A 344 -14.04 -24.50 -15.56
C PHE A 344 -14.83 -23.18 -15.41
N ARG A 345 -15.30 -22.90 -14.19
CA ARG A 345 -16.08 -21.70 -13.86
C ARG A 345 -15.28 -20.82 -12.89
N GLY A 346 -15.30 -19.52 -13.14
CA GLY A 346 -14.67 -18.54 -12.27
C GLY A 346 -15.51 -18.20 -11.04
N ARG A 347 -15.06 -17.21 -10.27
CA ARG A 347 -15.66 -16.84 -8.98
C ARG A 347 -17.13 -16.39 -9.09
N LYS A 348 -17.53 -15.81 -10.22
CA LYS A 348 -18.91 -15.34 -10.49
C LYS A 348 -19.66 -16.30 -11.42
N GLY A 349 -19.16 -17.53 -11.62
CA GLY A 349 -19.75 -18.50 -12.53
C GLY A 349 -19.49 -18.22 -14.01
N GLU A 350 -18.63 -17.25 -14.33
CA GLU A 350 -18.24 -16.96 -15.71
C GLU A 350 -17.40 -18.12 -16.29
N PRO A 351 -17.50 -18.41 -17.60
CA PRO A 351 -16.76 -19.50 -18.22
C PRO A 351 -15.28 -19.17 -18.41
N TRP A 352 -14.43 -20.14 -18.08
CA TRP A 352 -12.98 -20.09 -18.29
C TRP A 352 -12.49 -21.31 -19.07
N SER A 353 -11.39 -21.13 -19.78
CA SER A 353 -10.64 -22.19 -20.44
C SER A 353 -9.22 -22.26 -19.90
N GLY A 354 -8.64 -23.46 -19.92
CA GLY A 354 -7.24 -23.68 -19.60
C GLY A 354 -6.57 -24.58 -20.62
N VAL A 355 -5.28 -24.37 -20.84
CA VAL A 355 -4.43 -25.21 -21.68
C VAL A 355 -3.23 -25.64 -20.85
N LEU A 356 -3.09 -26.94 -20.66
CA LEU A 356 -1.91 -27.56 -20.08
C LEU A 356 -1.05 -28.09 -21.23
N THR A 357 0.19 -27.62 -21.31
CA THR A 357 1.17 -28.10 -22.28
C THR A 357 2.40 -28.65 -21.58
N LEU A 358 3.06 -29.60 -22.24
CA LEU A 358 4.30 -30.21 -21.78
C LEU A 358 5.26 -30.31 -22.95
N LYS A 359 6.45 -29.75 -22.77
CA LYS A 359 7.53 -29.75 -23.74
C LYS A 359 8.74 -30.50 -23.17
N PRO A 360 9.19 -31.60 -23.81
CA PRO A 360 10.42 -32.27 -23.43
C PRO A 360 11.66 -31.40 -23.73
N GLY A 361 12.64 -31.44 -22.84
CA GLY A 361 13.97 -30.86 -23.00
C GLY A 361 15.04 -31.94 -23.19
N ALA A 362 16.19 -31.79 -22.49
CA ALA A 362 17.17 -32.88 -22.40
C ALA A 362 16.59 -34.10 -21.66
N ALA A 363 17.32 -35.21 -21.62
CA ALA A 363 16.85 -36.46 -21.02
C ALA A 363 16.27 -36.24 -19.60
N GLY A 364 14.98 -36.54 -19.44
CA GLY A 364 14.24 -36.39 -18.19
C GLY A 364 13.85 -34.96 -17.80
N GLN A 365 14.18 -33.94 -18.60
CA GLN A 365 13.78 -32.55 -18.38
C GLN A 365 12.49 -32.20 -19.13
N TYR A 366 11.66 -31.39 -18.48
CA TYR A 366 10.37 -30.96 -19.01
C TYR A 366 10.08 -29.52 -18.64
N THR A 367 9.42 -28.81 -19.56
CA THR A 367 8.73 -27.55 -19.28
C THR A 367 7.24 -27.82 -19.31
N VAL A 368 6.55 -27.47 -18.23
CA VAL A 368 5.09 -27.57 -18.12
C VAL A 368 4.53 -26.17 -18.07
N THR A 369 3.58 -25.86 -18.95
CA THR A 369 2.89 -24.58 -18.96
C THR A 369 1.41 -24.80 -18.74
N LEU A 370 0.86 -24.14 -17.72
CA LEU A 370 -0.58 -24.05 -17.48
C LEU A 370 -1.03 -22.61 -17.73
N ALA A 371 -1.73 -22.40 -18.84
CA ALA A 371 -2.33 -21.12 -19.20
C ALA A 371 -3.85 -21.18 -18.97
N ILE A 372 -4.43 -20.11 -18.44
CA ILE A 372 -5.88 -19.94 -18.27
C ILE A 372 -6.34 -18.57 -18.75
N ALA A 373 -7.55 -18.50 -19.30
CA ALA A 373 -8.19 -17.24 -19.66
C ALA A 373 -9.72 -17.33 -19.62
N ARG A 374 -10.37 -16.17 -19.47
CA ARG A 374 -11.82 -16.02 -19.64
C ARG A 374 -12.21 -16.34 -21.08
N ALA A 375 -13.33 -17.03 -21.28
CA ALA A 375 -13.81 -17.34 -22.62
C ALA A 375 -13.94 -16.08 -23.49
N GLY A 376 -13.38 -16.12 -24.70
CA GLY A 376 -13.36 -14.98 -25.64
C GLY A 376 -12.12 -14.07 -25.53
N GLN A 377 -11.28 -14.27 -24.51
CA GLN A 377 -9.92 -13.73 -24.43
C GLN A 377 -9.00 -14.95 -24.62
N GLY A 378 -8.26 -15.03 -25.72
CA GLY A 378 -7.45 -16.21 -26.04
C GLY A 378 -6.56 -16.62 -24.86
N ALA A 379 -6.55 -17.91 -24.54
CA ALA A 379 -5.70 -18.49 -23.50
C ALA A 379 -4.25 -18.64 -23.97
#